data_AF-A0A0G1F1H0-F1
#
_entry.id   AF-A0A0G1F1H0-F1
#
_cell.length_a   1.000
_cell.length_b   1.000
_cell.length_c   1.000
_cell.angle_alpha   90.00
_cell.angle_beta   90.00
_cell.angle_gamma   90.00
#
_symmetry.space_group_name_H-M   'P 1'
#
loop_
_entity.id
_entity.type
_entity.pdbx_description
1 polymer ?
#
loop_
_entity_poly.entity_id
_entity_poly.type
_entity_poly.pdbx_seq_one_letter_code
_entity_poly.pdbx_strand_id
1 'polypeptide(L)'
;MCMLTKRVNFLFEEETLQMLRERAAVEQESVGELVRRAVKKTYVGDNKQRKIAKAIRDIRRIRKVFKNIDYKELINAGRKY
;
A
#
# COMPACT_ATOMS: atom_id res chain seq x y z
N MET A 1 5.96 21.40 -0.47
CA MET A 1 6.84 20.45 0.24
C MET A 1 8.08 20.20 -0.59
N CYS A 2 9.22 20.81 -0.24
CA CYS A 2 10.49 20.52 -0.92
C CYS A 2 11.00 19.15 -0.44
N MET A 3 10.92 18.15 -1.31
CA MET A 3 11.47 16.83 -1.04
C MET A 3 13.01 16.97 -1.07
N LEU A 4 13.69 16.64 0.03
CA LEU A 4 15.16 16.58 0.11
C LEU A 4 15.67 15.54 -0.90
N THR A 5 15.97 15.98 -2.12
CA THR A 5 16.50 15.11 -3.17
C THR A 5 18.03 15.09 -3.04
N LYS A 6 18.58 13.89 -2.87
CA LYS A 6 20.02 13.64 -2.94
C LYS A 6 20.32 12.98 -4.27
N ARG A 7 21.29 13.51 -5.01
CA ARG A 7 21.82 12.88 -6.23
C ARG A 7 22.84 11.84 -5.83
N VAL A 8 22.70 10.65 -6.38
CA VAL A 8 23.58 9.50 -6.16
C VAL A 8 23.75 8.78 -7.49
N ASN A 9 24.93 8.22 -7.71
CA ASN A 9 25.23 7.42 -8.88
C ASN A 9 25.14 5.95 -8.49
N PHE A 10 24.41 5.17 -9.28
CA PHE A 10 24.29 3.72 -9.12
C PHE A 10 24.91 3.05 -10.34
N LEU A 11 25.63 1.95 -10.11
CA LEU A 11 25.94 1.02 -11.19
C LEU A 11 24.75 0.09 -11.39
N PHE A 12 24.34 -0.07 -12.64
CA PHE A 12 23.34 -1.04 -13.07
C PHE A 12 23.97 -2.00 -14.07
N GLU A 13 23.45 -3.21 -14.14
CA GLU A 13 23.66 -4.09 -15.28
C GLU A 13 22.98 -3.50 -16.52
N GLU A 14 23.57 -3.70 -17.70
CA GLU A 14 23.11 -3.07 -18.95
C GLU A 14 21.64 -3.41 -19.25
N GLU A 15 21.26 -4.68 -19.11
CA GLU A 15 19.89 -5.15 -19.34
C GLU A 15 18.88 -4.46 -18.40
N THR A 16 19.25 -4.30 -17.13
CA THR A 16 18.42 -3.62 -16.13
C THR A 16 18.25 -2.14 -16.47
N LEU A 17 19.34 -1.48 -16.89
CA LEU A 17 19.29 -0.07 -17.26
C LEU A 17 18.44 0.15 -18.51
N GLN A 18 18.55 -0.74 -19.50
CA GLN A 18 17.77 -0.69 -20.72
C GLN A 18 16.27 -0.86 -20.43
N MET A 19 15.89 -1.86 -19.63
CA MET A 19 14.51 -2.06 -19.19
C MET A 19 13.97 -0.82 -18.47
N LEU A 20 14.75 -0.20 -17.58
CA LEU A 20 14.35 1.02 -16.87
C LEU A 20 14.12 2.19 -17.83
N ARG A 21 14.96 2.34 -18.87
CA ARG A 21 14.82 3.41 -19.87
C ARG A 21 13.59 3.21 -20.75
N GLU A 22 13.35 1.99 -21.22
CA GLU A 22 12.16 1.67 -22.01
C GLU A 22 10.89 1.93 -21.21
N ARG A 23 10.87 1.48 -19.95
CA ARG A 23 9.72 1.71 -19.07
C ARG A 23 9.53 3.19 -18.76
N ALA A 24 10.61 3.94 -18.56
CA ALA A 24 10.59 5.38 -18.35
C ALA A 24 9.97 6.11 -19.54
N ALA A 25 10.33 5.70 -20.77
CA ALA A 25 9.79 6.27 -22.00
C ALA A 25 8.28 5.99 -22.15
N VAL A 26 7.85 4.75 -21.88
CA VAL A 26 6.43 4.36 -21.95
C VAL A 26 5.57 5.13 -20.94
N GLU A 27 6.08 5.31 -19.72
CA GLU A 27 5.36 5.99 -18.64
C GLU A 27 5.55 7.51 -18.63
N GLN A 28 6.36 8.06 -19.54
CA GLN A 28 6.73 9.48 -19.61
C GLN A 28 7.28 10.02 -18.27
N GLU A 29 8.03 9.18 -17.56
CA GLU A 29 8.63 9.49 -16.25
C GLU A 29 10.15 9.37 -16.31
N SER A 30 10.86 9.96 -15.35
CA SER A 30 12.30 9.75 -15.22
C SER A 30 12.61 8.37 -14.60
N VAL A 31 13.77 7.79 -14.97
CA VAL A 31 14.29 6.57 -14.32
C VAL A 31 14.36 6.73 -12.80
N GLY A 32 14.74 7.92 -12.31
CA GLY A 32 14.77 8.20 -10.88
C GLY A 32 13.40 8.13 -10.20
N GLU A 33 12.32 8.49 -10.89
CA GLU A 33 10.96 8.37 -10.36
C GLU A 33 10.48 6.91 -10.34
N LEU A 34 10.80 6.15 -11.39
CA LEU A 34 10.57 4.70 -11.42
C LEU A 34 11.24 4.00 -10.24
N VAL A 35 12.53 4.29 -10.00
CA VAL A 35 13.27 3.73 -8.86
C VAL A 35 12.65 4.16 -7.54
N ARG A 36 12.30 5.44 -7.36
CA ARG A 36 11.63 5.92 -6.14
C ARG A 36 10.31 5.19 -5.88
N ARG A 37 9.48 5.02 -6.91
CA ARG A 37 8.19 4.34 -6.83
C ARG A 37 8.36 2.86 -6.54
N ALA A 38 9.32 2.19 -7.19
CA ALA A 38 9.66 0.80 -6.92
C ALA A 38 10.10 0.60 -5.47
N VAL A 39 11.02 1.43 -4.97
CA VAL A 39 11.49 1.40 -3.57
C VAL A 39 10.33 1.63 -2.61
N LYS A 40 9.48 2.65 -2.84
CA LYS A 40 8.28 2.87 -2.02
C LYS A 40 7.36 1.65 -2.04
N LYS A 41 7.12 1.06 -3.20
CA LYS A 41 6.25 -0.12 -3.31
C LYS A 41 6.81 -1.31 -2.53
N THR A 42 8.09 -1.60 -2.69
CA THR A 42 8.76 -2.74 -2.07
C THR A 42 8.89 -2.58 -0.55
N TYR A 43 9.32 -1.40 -0.09
CA TYR A 43 9.69 -1.23 1.32
C TYR A 43 8.65 -0.47 2.16
N VAL A 44 7.78 0.32 1.54
CA VAL A 44 6.74 1.09 2.24
C VAL A 44 5.35 0.47 2.02
N GLY A 45 5.08 -0.08 0.84
CA GLY A 45 3.80 -0.71 0.47
C GLY A 45 3.44 -1.93 1.32
N ASP A 46 4.45 -2.62 1.84
CA ASP A 46 4.29 -3.82 2.66
C ASP A 46 3.59 -3.54 4.00
N ASN A 47 3.70 -2.31 4.53
CA ASN A 47 3.08 -1.95 5.80
C ASN A 47 1.55 -1.92 5.75
N LYS A 48 0.93 -1.50 4.63
CA LYS A 48 -0.54 -1.41 4.56
C LYS A 48 -1.17 -2.80 4.52
N GLN A 49 -0.66 -3.69 3.68
CA GLN A 49 -1.15 -5.07 3.59
C GLN A 49 -0.90 -5.83 4.89
N ARG A 50 0.29 -5.68 5.50
CA ARG A 50 0.57 -6.27 6.82
C ARG A 50 -0.35 -5.74 7.92
N LYS A 51 -0.66 -4.43 7.93
CA LYS A 51 -1.63 -3.83 8.85
C LYS A 51 -3.04 -4.38 8.65
N ILE A 52 -3.50 -4.49 7.41
CA ILE A 52 -4.80 -5.09 7.07
C ILE A 52 -4.85 -6.55 7.51
N ALA A 53 -3.81 -7.34 7.20
CA ALA A 53 -3.72 -8.73 7.58
C ALA A 53 -3.69 -8.91 9.12
N LYS A 54 -2.99 -8.03 9.84
CA LYS A 54 -3.03 -7.99 11.31
C LYS A 54 -4.43 -7.65 11.82
N ALA A 55 -5.06 -6.60 11.30
CA ALA A 55 -6.41 -6.20 11.70
C ALA A 55 -7.45 -7.30 11.46
N ILE A 56 -7.39 -8.01 10.32
CA ILE A 56 -8.27 -9.15 10.04
C ILE A 56 -8.08 -10.27 11.07
N ARG A 57 -6.82 -10.59 11.42
CA ARG A 57 -6.52 -11.60 12.46
C ARG A 57 -7.07 -11.18 13.82
N ASP A 58 -6.86 -9.92 14.20
CA ASP A 58 -7.35 -9.39 15.47
C ASP A 58 -8.89 -9.39 15.54
N ILE A 59 -9.56 -8.95 14.47
CA ILE A 59 -11.03 -8.99 14.35
C ILE A 59 -11.51 -10.43 14.46
N ARG A 60 -10.92 -11.37 13.72
CA ARG A 60 -11.34 -12.79 13.78
C ARG A 60 -11.15 -13.40 15.16
N ARG A 61 -10.07 -13.03 15.86
CA ARG A 61 -9.79 -13.50 17.23
C ARG A 61 -10.82 -12.98 18.24
N ILE A 62 -11.24 -11.73 18.11
CA ILE A 62 -12.08 -11.05 19.11
C ILE A 62 -13.58 -11.17 18.76
N ARG A 63 -13.92 -11.33 17.47
CA ARG A 63 -15.29 -11.36 16.98
C ARG A 63 -16.05 -12.53 17.61
N LYS A 64 -17.09 -12.20 18.37
CA LYS A 64 -18.17 -13.14 18.72
C LYS A 64 -19.12 -13.25 17.52
N VAL A 65 -19.41 -14.47 17.09
CA VAL A 65 -20.35 -14.73 16.00
C VAL A 65 -21.73 -14.91 16.61
N PHE A 66 -22.61 -13.94 16.36
CA PHE A 66 -24.01 -14.02 16.74
C PHE A 66 -24.84 -14.53 15.55
N LYS A 67 -25.80 -15.40 15.82
CA LYS A 67 -26.81 -15.86 14.84
C LYS A 67 -28.15 -15.18 15.16
N ASN A 68 -28.99 -15.00 14.15
CA ASN A 68 -30.35 -14.45 14.28
C ASN A 68 -30.39 -13.03 14.88
N ILE A 69 -29.52 -12.13 14.39
CA ILE A 69 -29.53 -10.73 14.81
C ILE A 69 -30.79 -10.04 14.24
N ASP A 70 -31.61 -9.45 15.10
CA ASP A 70 -32.65 -8.52 14.67
C ASP A 70 -32.02 -7.17 14.32
N TYR A 71 -31.72 -6.98 13.03
CA TYR A 71 -31.11 -5.76 12.53
C TYR A 71 -32.03 -4.53 12.68
N LYS A 72 -33.35 -4.70 12.70
CA LYS A 72 -34.30 -3.60 12.83
C LYS A 72 -34.23 -3.00 14.23
N GLU A 73 -34.19 -3.85 15.25
CA GLU A 73 -34.01 -3.42 16.63
C GLU A 73 -32.64 -2.77 16.84
N LEU A 74 -31.57 -3.38 16.29
CA LEU A 74 -30.21 -2.87 16.39
C LEU A 74 -30.03 -1.47 15.78
N ILE A 75 -30.59 -1.25 14.58
CA ILE A 75 -30.55 0.05 13.89
C ILE A 75 -31.33 1.11 14.67
N ASN A 76 -32.50 0.75 15.21
CA ASN A 76 -33.32 1.69 15.99
C ASN A 76 -32.66 2.04 17.33
N ALA A 77 -31.99 1.08 17.98
CA ALA A 77 -31.21 1.33 19.18
C ALA A 77 -30.06 2.32 18.93
N GLY A 78 -29.33 2.17 17.81
CA GLY A 78 -28.25 3.09 17.42
C GLY A 78 -28.69 4.44 16.87
N ARG A 79 -29.99 4.66 16.61
CA ARG A 79 -30.56 5.97 16.28
C ARG A 79 -31.06 6.73 17.51
N LYS A 80 -31.32 6.00 18.59
CA LYS A 80 -31.85 6.53 19.85
C LYS A 80 -30.75 7.10 20.76
N TYR A 81 -29.52 6.63 20.60
CA TYR A 81 -28.32 7.06 21.31
C TYR A 81 -27.23 7.45 20.31
#